data_AF-A0A353N8C1-F1
#
_entry.id   AF-A0A353N8C1-F1
#
_cell.length_a   1.000
_cell.length_b   1.000
_cell.length_c   1.000
_cell.angle_alpha   90.00
_cell.angle_beta   90.00
_cell.angle_gamma   90.00
#
_symmetry.space_group_name_H-M   'P 1'
#
loop_
_entity.id
_entity.type
_entity.pdbx_description
1 polymer ?
#
loop_
_entity_poly.entity_id
_entity_poly.type
_entity_poly.pdbx_seq_one_letter_code
_entity_poly.pdbx_strand_id
1 'polypeptide(L)'
;MSNKTVRFFLTCCLVFVILLSIAGMISAAGKKLTVWSILEPNENLEFNRIAKEYTRKTGVEVEIIAQNQFTTRENFMADAPAGKGPDII
;
A
#
# COMPACT_ATOMS: atom_id res chain seq x y z
N MET A 1 -10.97 47.10 -11.50
CA MET A 1 -9.98 46.11 -11.00
C MET A 1 -8.84 46.00 -12.01
N SER A 2 -7.58 46.14 -11.60
CA SER A 2 -6.43 46.19 -12.52
C SER A 2 -6.14 44.81 -13.14
N ASN A 3 -5.81 44.77 -14.43
CA ASN A 3 -5.52 43.54 -15.19
C ASN A 3 -4.38 42.70 -14.56
N LYS A 4 -3.51 43.34 -13.77
CA LYS A 4 -2.43 42.70 -12.99
C LYS A 4 -2.98 41.89 -11.81
N THR A 5 -4.01 42.40 -11.13
CA THR A 5 -4.65 41.74 -9.98
C THR A 5 -5.41 40.49 -10.43
N VAL A 6 -6.08 40.54 -11.58
CA VAL A 6 -6.81 39.40 -12.15
C VAL A 6 -5.84 38.29 -12.59
N ARG A 7 -4.72 38.65 -13.23
CA ARG A 7 -3.67 37.70 -13.61
C ARG A 7 -3.05 36.99 -12.41
N PHE A 8 -2.72 37.74 -11.35
CA PHE A 8 -2.16 37.18 -10.12
C PHE A 8 -3.12 36.19 -9.45
N PHE A 9 -4.41 36.52 -9.43
CA PHE A 9 -5.45 35.65 -8.87
C PHE A 9 -5.59 34.36 -9.69
N LEU A 10 -5.54 34.45 -11.02
CA LEU A 10 -5.63 33.30 -11.92
C LEU A 10 -4.45 32.33 -11.74
N THR A 11 -3.22 32.84 -11.59
CA THR A 11 -2.05 31.99 -11.35
C THR A 11 -2.12 31.28 -10.01
N CYS A 12 -2.56 31.96 -8.95
CA CYS A 12 -2.76 31.31 -7.65
C CYS A 12 -3.82 30.21 -7.71
N CYS A 13 -4.93 30.42 -8.40
CA CYS A 13 -5.94 29.38 -8.63
C CYS A 13 -5.36 28.19 -9.40
N LEU A 14 -4.56 28.44 -10.44
CA LEU A 14 -3.95 27.37 -11.23
C LEU A 14 -2.97 26.52 -10.38
N VAL A 15 -2.12 27.16 -9.59
CA VAL A 15 -1.18 26.47 -8.68
C VAL A 15 -1.93 25.67 -7.62
N PHE A 16 -3.02 26.21 -7.08
CA PHE A 16 -3.84 25.52 -6.09
C PHE A 16 -4.53 24.27 -6.66
N VAL A 17 -5.04 24.36 -7.90
CA VAL A 17 -5.63 23.21 -8.60
C VAL A 17 -4.58 22.13 -8.86
N ILE A 18 -3.36 22.51 -9.27
CA ILE A 18 -2.25 21.56 -9.49
C ILE A 18 -1.90 20.84 -8.17
N LEU A 19 -1.80 21.56 -7.05
CA LEU A 19 -1.52 20.99 -5.74
C LEU A 19 -2.63 20.02 -5.29
N LEU A 20 -3.90 20.35 -5.53
CA LEU A 20 -5.03 19.46 -5.23
C LEU A 20 -5.01 18.18 -6.06
N SER A 21 -4.65 18.25 -7.35
CA SER A 21 -4.52 17.06 -8.18
C SER A 21 -3.38 16.12 -7.74
N ILE A 22 -2.28 16.67 -7.21
CA ILE A 22 -1.18 15.85 -6.65
C ILE A 22 -1.61 15.17 -5.35
N ALA A 23 -2.36 15.88 -4.49
CA ALA A 23 -2.93 15.30 -3.27
C ALA A 23 -3.94 14.17 -3.57
N GLY A 24 -4.74 14.31 -4.63
CA GLY A 24 -5.66 13.27 -5.08
C GLY A 24 -4.98 11.97 -5.53
N MET A 25 -3.78 12.06 -6.12
CA MET A 25 -2.99 10.87 -6.48
C MET A 25 -2.41 10.14 -5.25
N ILE A 26 -2.22 10.83 -4.13
CA ILE A 26 -1.72 10.24 -2.87
C ILE A 26 -2.86 9.56 -2.08
N SER A 27 -4.12 9.94 -2.32
CA SER A 27 -5.30 9.38 -1.65
C SER A 27 -5.74 8.01 -2.18
N ALA A 28 -5.03 7.42 -3.14
CA ALA A 28 -5.07 5.98 -3.33
C ALA A 28 -4.32 5.33 -2.15
N ALA A 29 -4.93 5.34 -0.96
CA ALA A 29 -4.52 4.53 0.17
C ALA A 29 -4.39 3.10 -0.35
N GLY A 30 -3.15 2.68 -0.59
CA GLY A 30 -2.84 1.46 -1.33
C GLY A 30 -3.53 0.29 -0.67
N LYS A 31 -4.24 -0.54 -1.45
CA LYS A 31 -4.74 -1.82 -0.96
C LYS A 31 -3.53 -2.60 -0.44
N LYS A 32 -3.47 -2.84 0.86
CA LYS A 32 -2.42 -3.63 1.50
C LYS A 32 -2.66 -5.10 1.16
N LEU A 33 -1.65 -5.77 0.61
CA LEU A 33 -1.65 -7.20 0.34
C LEU A 33 -1.03 -7.92 1.53
N THR A 34 -1.77 -8.86 2.10
CA THR A 34 -1.32 -9.71 3.21
C THR A 34 -0.91 -11.08 2.67
N VAL A 35 0.30 -11.50 3.01
CA VAL A 35 0.90 -12.76 2.56
C VAL A 35 1.27 -13.59 3.77
N TRP A 36 0.77 -14.81 3.83
CA TRP A 36 1.23 -15.81 4.79
C TRP A 36 2.32 -16.65 4.15
N SER A 37 3.40 -16.90 4.88
CA SER A 37 4.45 -17.79 4.42
C SER A 37 5.09 -18.51 5.59
N ILE A 38 5.41 -19.78 5.40
CA ILE A 38 6.29 -20.52 6.30
C ILE A 38 7.70 -20.04 5.98
N LEU A 39 8.36 -19.40 6.94
CA LEU A 39 9.66 -18.78 6.74
C LEU A 39 10.57 -19.11 7.91
N GLU A 40 11.80 -19.49 7.61
CA GLU A 40 12.90 -19.40 8.56
C GLU A 40 13.27 -17.92 8.83
N PRO A 41 13.88 -17.58 9.97
CA PRO A 41 14.17 -16.19 10.33
C PRO A 41 15.00 -15.41 9.30
N ASN A 42 15.94 -16.08 8.63
CA ASN A 42 16.76 -15.54 7.56
C ASN A 42 15.96 -15.29 6.26
N GLU A 43 14.99 -16.15 5.94
CA GLU A 43 14.14 -16.00 4.76
C GLU A 43 13.21 -14.78 4.89
N ASN A 44 12.74 -14.50 6.11
CA ASN A 44 11.90 -13.34 6.39
C ASN A 44 12.58 -12.01 5.99
N LEU A 45 13.90 -11.89 6.15
CA LEU A 45 14.63 -10.67 5.75
C LEU A 45 14.59 -10.46 4.23
N GLU A 46 14.79 -11.52 3.45
CA GLU A 46 14.79 -11.42 1.98
C GLU A 46 13.40 -11.20 1.42
N PHE A 47 12.39 -11.90 1.96
CA PHE A 47 11.00 -11.67 1.57
C PHE A 47 10.57 -10.22 1.86
N ASN A 48 10.95 -9.66 3.01
CA ASN A 48 10.70 -8.25 3.32
C ASN A 48 11.43 -7.29 2.36
N ARG A 49 12.64 -7.63 1.89
CA ARG A 49 13.36 -6.84 0.88
C ARG A 49 12.60 -6.85 -0.44
N ILE A 50 12.13 -8.03 -0.89
CA ILE A 50 11.36 -8.20 -2.13
C ILE A 50 10.02 -7.45 -2.04
N ALA A 51 9.30 -7.58 -0.92
CA ALA A 51 8.06 -6.84 -0.67
C ALA A 51 8.26 -5.33 -0.80
N LYS A 52 9.31 -4.77 -0.17
CA LYS A 52 9.64 -3.34 -0.30
C LYS A 52 9.96 -2.94 -1.75
N GLU A 53 10.62 -3.81 -2.51
CA GLU A 53 10.90 -3.55 -3.92
C GLU A 53 9.61 -3.54 -4.76
N TYR A 54 8.71 -4.51 -4.52
CA TYR A 54 7.40 -4.57 -5.16
C TYR A 54 6.56 -3.33 -4.82
N THR A 55 6.50 -2.93 -3.55
CA THR A 55 5.83 -1.69 -3.11
C THR A 55 6.40 -0.48 -3.82
N ARG A 56 7.73 -0.36 -3.93
CA ARG A 56 8.35 0.77 -4.63
C ARG A 56 7.96 0.83 -6.11
N LYS A 57 7.82 -0.31 -6.77
CA LYS A 57 7.47 -0.42 -8.20
C LYS A 57 5.99 -0.17 -8.48
N THR A 58 5.12 -0.55 -7.55
CA THR A 58 3.68 -0.66 -7.81
C THR A 58 2.83 0.27 -6.95
N GLY A 59 3.36 0.79 -5.85
CA GLY A 59 2.61 1.49 -4.81
C GLY A 59 1.75 0.57 -3.93
N VAL A 60 1.79 -0.74 -4.13
CA VAL A 60 1.03 -1.72 -3.31
C VAL A 60 1.83 -2.08 -2.07
N GLU A 61 1.31 -1.80 -0.89
CA GLU A 61 1.93 -2.23 0.36
C GLU A 61 1.78 -3.74 0.53
N VAL A 62 2.86 -4.43 0.89
CA VAL A 62 2.85 -5.88 1.15
C VAL A 62 3.29 -6.16 2.57
N GLU A 63 2.48 -6.90 3.32
CA GLU A 63 2.81 -7.40 4.65
C GLU A 63 2.96 -8.91 4.61
N ILE A 64 4.14 -9.38 5.00
CA ILE A 64 4.46 -10.79 5.11
C ILE A 64 4.34 -11.20 6.57
N ILE A 65 3.51 -12.19 6.83
CA ILE A 65 3.27 -12.75 8.16
C ILE A 65 3.87 -14.15 8.16
N ALA A 66 4.94 -14.33 8.93
CA ALA A 66 5.54 -15.65 9.12
C ALA A 66 4.55 -16.57 9.85
N GLN A 67 4.32 -17.74 9.27
CA GLN A 67 3.43 -18.74 9.83
C GLN A 67 4.20 -19.98 10.28
N ASN A 68 3.59 -20.73 11.20
CA ASN A 68 4.11 -22.02 11.64
C ASN A 68 3.58 -23.13 10.71
N GLN A 69 4.49 -23.95 10.18
CA GLN A 69 4.17 -25.03 9.24
C GLN A 69 3.14 -26.05 9.76
N PHE A 70 3.06 -26.23 11.09
CA PHE A 70 2.17 -27.21 11.70
C PHE A 70 0.75 -26.66 11.90
N THR A 71 0.59 -25.35 12.03
CA THR A 71 -0.70 -24.72 12.39
C THR A 71 -1.30 -23.86 11.28
N THR A 72 -0.52 -23.46 10.26
CA THR A 72 -0.94 -22.59 9.15
C THR A 72 -2.26 -23.03 8.53
N ARG A 73 -2.40 -24.32 8.23
CA ARG A 73 -3.59 -24.86 7.56
C ARG A 73 -4.82 -24.75 8.45
N GLU A 74 -4.69 -25.09 9.73
CA GLU A 74 -5.80 -25.02 10.68
C GLU A 74 -6.25 -23.58 10.92
N ASN A 75 -5.27 -22.67 11.08
CA ASN A 75 -5.53 -21.23 11.19
C ASN A 75 -6.24 -20.68 9.95
N PHE A 76 -5.77 -21.03 8.74
CA PHE A 76 -6.41 -20.58 7.50
C PHE A 76 -7.86 -21.06 7.40
N MET A 77 -8.12 -22.33 7.72
CA MET A 77 -9.47 -22.89 7.66
C MET A 77 -10.41 -22.24 8.69
N ALA A 78 -9.88 -21.78 9.82
CA ALA A 78 -10.65 -21.05 10.82
C ALA A 78 -10.91 -19.59 10.41
N ASP A 79 -9.90 -18.89 9.85
CA ASP A 79 -9.95 -17.45 9.61
C ASP A 79 -10.51 -17.07 8.23
N ALA A 80 -10.33 -17.90 7.20
CA ALA A 80 -10.77 -17.60 5.84
C ALA A 80 -12.30 -17.40 5.73
N PRO A 81 -13.16 -18.25 6.33
CA PRO A 81 -14.62 -18.02 6.32
C PRO A 81 -15.04 -16.73 7.02
N ALA A 82 -14.25 -16.25 7.98
CA ALA A 82 -14.49 -15.00 8.70
C ALA A 82 -13.93 -13.76 7.97
N GLY A 83 -13.33 -13.93 6.79
CA GLY A 83 -12.67 -12.85 6.05
C GLY A 83 -11.41 -12.32 6.72
N LYS A 84 -10.77 -13.13 7.57
CA LYS A 84 -9.55 -12.78 8.33
C LYS A 84 -8.28 -13.49 7.83
N GLY A 85 -8.40 -14.29 6.77
CA GLY A 85 -7.27 -14.93 6.12
C GLY A 85 -6.41 -13.95 5.31
N PRO A 86 -5.23 -14.39 4.83
CA PRO A 86 -4.40 -13.58 3.96
C PRO A 86 -5.00 -13.49 2.56
N ASP A 87 -4.49 -12.55 1.76
CA ASP A 87 -4.77 -12.51 0.33
C ASP A 87 -4.03 -13.63 -0.43
N ILE A 88 -2.84 -14.01 0.05
CA ILE A 88 -1.97 -15.05 -0.53
C ILE A 88 -1.38 -15.93 0.58
N ILE A 89 -1.30 -17.23 0.33
CA ILE A 89 -0.65 -18.24 1.18
C ILE A 89 0.42 -18.99 0.40
#